data_AF-A0A1A8F9I0-F1
#
_entry.id   AF-A0A1A8F9I0-F1
#
_cell.length_a   1.000
_cell.length_b   1.000
_cell.length_c   1.000
_cell.angle_alpha   90.00
_cell.angle_beta   90.00
_cell.angle_gamma   90.00
#
_symmetry.space_group_name_H-M   'P 1'
#
loop_
_entity.id
_entity.type
_entity.pdbx_description
1 polymer ?
#
loop_
_entity_poly.entity_id
_entity_poly.type
_entity_poly.pdbx_seq_one_letter_code
_entity_poly.pdbx_strand_id
1 'polypeptide(L)'
;ISTEEDDARSRESTAAVCRLIRACVALCSENVQKRAILSVLHSFQSSEEDGDHVSVQVATEVLAVLMPFLAADEHLTLSTLNSALATIRSLPDAPLVSRITVRIILVLLNCCSSSSSAPSSVLKRVLDELCSWDNTERTLMCLTVLSDHFLSRHSPADPRLSPHFWRTVQDGLIDRDSVSRKRALYLLKRCAALSEEDDFNCVHSSSEKVLNRIDSLIQTAVTYSHAPGLFHPSWLLCVYQRMFHSENKSLLREGVCHLLNLQALQQPEFALAFSQFVVGPFMEALSEASLFCRSAGQSVGDCPELAVKLQVFMVTFFSSLPSEERGHVFLQLIQQLGSKHWCAVPLLFVCQALSKLPSGPLLRISGLTALREVLRCTMITHQVLLRGAAQCFLLNSALSLTVVSDVSLDDAFSILADFRADESLCRGTRLWKQVCTWFLEHEGRFKSRRTEDDSSAKTETVRAYVYEEISAYFRVPASTGQAESLPDPREADKLARAGLLGVDMERSRPGAEISTTLESLLSPLMDTLSRISTNIYLPLRKGDKSLQLLLRLLQLSAAPRRQPAGDQEADDVTVAMEKLFVKR
;
A
#
# COMPACT_ATOMS: atom_id res chain seq x y z
N ILE A 1 -13.97 52.47 16.10
CA ILE A 1 -13.27 53.77 15.94
C ILE A 1 -12.81 54.31 17.29
N SER A 2 -13.69 54.55 18.28
CA SER A 2 -13.25 54.98 19.63
C SER A 2 -12.38 53.96 20.37
N THR A 3 -12.65 52.66 20.24
CA THR A 3 -11.88 51.60 20.92
C THR A 3 -10.49 51.35 20.32
N GLU A 4 -10.28 51.61 19.03
CA GLU A 4 -8.97 51.44 18.38
C GLU A 4 -8.05 52.64 18.65
N GLU A 5 -8.60 53.84 18.75
CA GLU A 5 -7.85 55.04 19.13
C GLU A 5 -7.43 55.00 20.60
N ASP A 6 -8.28 54.52 21.50
CA ASP A 6 -7.94 54.33 22.91
C ASP A 6 -6.89 53.22 23.12
N ASP A 7 -6.98 52.13 22.35
CA ASP A 7 -5.99 51.04 22.41
C ASP A 7 -4.64 51.45 21.79
N ALA A 8 -4.64 52.28 20.75
CA ALA A 8 -3.43 52.87 20.19
C ALA A 8 -2.75 53.86 21.17
N ARG A 9 -3.54 54.74 21.81
CA ARG A 9 -3.04 55.68 22.81
C ARG A 9 -2.51 54.97 24.07
N SER A 10 -3.15 53.86 24.47
CA SER A 10 -2.68 52.98 25.55
C SER A 10 -1.33 52.31 25.21
N ARG A 11 -1.13 51.86 23.97
CA ARG A 11 0.14 51.29 23.49
C ARG A 11 1.28 52.31 23.46
N GLU A 12 1.00 53.53 23.00
CA GLU A 12 1.99 54.62 22.98
C GLU A 12 2.40 55.04 24.41
N SER A 13 1.43 55.14 25.32
CA SER A 13 1.66 55.38 26.74
C SER A 13 2.53 54.28 27.36
N THR A 14 2.18 53.02 27.12
CA THR A 14 2.97 51.86 27.60
C THR A 14 4.40 51.89 27.08
N ALA A 15 4.60 52.21 25.80
CA ALA A 15 5.94 52.32 25.20
C ALA A 15 6.76 53.50 25.74
N ALA A 16 6.12 54.62 26.07
CA ALA A 16 6.79 55.75 26.72
C ALA A 16 7.21 55.41 28.15
N VAL A 17 6.32 54.76 28.91
CA VAL A 17 6.62 54.27 30.27
C VAL A 17 7.74 53.23 30.25
N CYS A 18 7.73 52.26 29.33
CA CYS A 18 8.80 51.27 29.24
C CYS A 18 10.15 51.92 28.92
N ARG A 19 10.20 52.94 28.06
CA ARG A 19 11.43 53.71 27.78
C ARG A 19 11.93 54.47 29.01
N LEU A 20 11.03 55.07 29.77
CA LEU A 20 11.38 55.73 31.03
C LEU A 20 11.91 54.73 32.05
N ILE A 21 11.23 53.59 32.23
CA ILE A 21 11.67 52.50 33.11
C ILE A 21 13.07 52.03 32.72
N ARG A 22 13.36 51.84 31.43
CA ARG A 22 14.71 51.50 30.95
C ARG A 22 15.76 52.49 31.41
N ALA A 23 15.49 53.79 31.22
CA ALA A 23 16.43 54.85 31.54
C ALA A 23 16.65 54.96 33.06
N CYS A 24 15.59 54.84 33.84
CA CYS A 24 15.68 54.86 35.30
C CYS A 24 16.44 53.64 35.85
N VAL A 25 16.11 52.43 35.37
CA VAL A 25 16.76 51.19 35.82
C VAL A 25 18.24 51.15 35.42
N ALA A 26 18.62 51.74 34.28
CA ALA A 26 20.01 51.89 33.86
C ALA A 26 20.87 52.72 34.85
N LEU A 27 20.26 53.67 35.57
CA LEU A 27 20.92 54.52 36.57
C LEU A 27 20.96 53.90 37.97
N CYS A 28 20.29 52.77 38.18
CA CYS A 28 20.18 52.10 39.47
C CYS A 28 21.30 51.07 39.70
N SER A 29 21.58 50.75 40.96
CA SER A 29 22.51 49.66 41.30
C SER A 29 21.95 48.28 40.90
N GLU A 30 22.84 47.31 40.66
CA GLU A 30 22.45 45.95 40.25
C GLU A 30 21.36 45.34 41.16
N ASN A 31 21.47 45.51 42.48
CA ASN A 31 20.46 45.03 43.44
C ASN A 31 19.06 45.63 43.24
N VAL A 32 18.97 46.86 42.73
CA VAL A 32 17.69 47.51 42.40
C VAL A 32 17.20 47.02 41.04
N GLN A 33 18.10 46.81 40.07
CA GLN A 33 17.76 46.22 38.77
C GLN A 33 17.18 44.81 38.93
N LYS A 34 17.83 43.95 39.74
CA LYS A 34 17.34 42.60 40.04
C LYS A 34 15.96 42.61 40.72
N ARG A 35 15.75 43.51 41.68
CA ARG A 35 14.45 43.65 42.36
C ARG A 35 13.34 44.11 41.41
N ALA A 36 13.63 45.08 40.55
CA ALA A 36 12.66 45.56 39.56
C ALA A 36 12.23 44.44 38.59
N ILE A 37 13.19 43.63 38.13
CA ILE A 37 12.93 42.45 37.30
C ILE A 37 12.06 41.43 38.04
N LEU A 38 12.43 41.07 39.27
CA LEU A 38 11.69 40.09 40.07
C LEU A 38 10.26 40.55 40.38
N SER A 39 10.04 41.84 40.61
CA SER A 39 8.69 42.38 40.84
C SER A 39 7.80 42.27 39.60
N VAL A 40 8.36 42.43 38.40
CA VAL A 40 7.59 42.26 37.16
C VAL A 40 7.36 40.78 36.87
N LEU A 41 8.34 39.93 37.17
CA LEU A 41 8.26 38.48 36.98
C LEU A 41 7.19 37.82 37.85
N HIS A 42 6.90 38.37 39.04
CA HIS A 42 5.81 37.91 39.89
C HIS A 42 4.44 37.93 39.15
N SER A 43 4.26 38.85 38.20
CA SER A 43 3.04 38.94 37.38
C SER A 43 2.87 37.76 36.39
N PHE A 44 3.93 36.99 36.14
CA PHE A 44 3.87 35.74 35.35
C PHE A 44 3.58 34.51 36.24
N GLN A 45 3.69 34.66 37.56
CA GLN A 45 3.62 33.56 38.54
C GLN A 45 2.30 33.54 39.35
N SER A 46 1.60 34.68 39.48
CA SER A 46 0.35 34.77 40.23
C SER A 46 -0.87 34.30 39.42
N SER A 47 -1.64 33.37 39.99
CA SER A 47 -3.01 33.06 39.58
C SER A 47 -3.92 34.26 39.90
N GLU A 48 -4.94 34.50 39.07
CA GLU A 48 -5.74 35.74 38.92
C GLU A 48 -6.55 36.28 40.15
N GLU A 49 -6.07 36.18 41.39
CA GLU A 49 -6.88 36.57 42.57
C GLU A 49 -6.55 37.91 43.25
N ASP A 50 -5.46 38.61 42.90
CA ASP A 50 -5.13 39.91 43.53
C ASP A 50 -5.14 41.09 42.53
N GLY A 51 -6.03 42.06 42.80
CA GLY A 51 -6.37 43.20 41.93
C GLY A 51 -5.33 44.32 41.79
N ASP A 52 -4.09 44.11 42.24
CA ASP A 52 -3.01 45.12 42.24
C ASP A 52 -1.86 44.79 41.26
N HIS A 53 -2.07 43.84 40.34
CA HIS A 53 -1.01 43.34 39.47
C HIS A 53 -1.02 43.93 38.04
N VAL A 54 0.18 44.14 37.51
CA VAL A 54 0.41 44.58 36.13
C VAL A 54 -0.05 43.46 35.18
N SER A 55 -0.85 43.78 34.16
CA SER A 55 -1.31 42.78 33.19
C SER A 55 -0.13 42.08 32.52
N VAL A 56 -0.27 40.78 32.21
CA VAL A 56 0.76 39.98 31.52
C VAL A 56 1.26 40.67 30.24
N GLN A 57 0.37 41.38 29.55
CA GLN A 57 0.72 42.18 28.38
C GLN A 57 1.71 43.31 28.69
N VAL A 58 1.45 44.11 29.73
CA VAL A 58 2.34 45.22 30.12
C VAL A 58 3.62 44.66 30.74
N ALA A 59 3.53 43.61 31.55
CA ALA A 59 4.68 42.93 32.12
C ALA A 59 5.62 42.36 31.02
N THR A 60 5.05 41.87 29.91
CA THR A 60 5.82 41.42 28.73
C THR A 60 6.64 42.56 28.11
N GLU A 61 6.05 43.73 27.92
CA GLU A 61 6.76 44.89 27.35
C GLU A 61 7.81 45.46 28.30
N VAL A 62 7.52 45.47 29.61
CA VAL A 62 8.49 45.91 30.62
C VAL A 62 9.69 44.95 30.69
N LEU A 63 9.46 43.63 30.74
CA LEU A 63 10.55 42.64 30.71
C LEU A 63 11.36 42.75 29.43
N ALA A 64 10.72 42.89 28.26
CA ALA A 64 11.38 43.03 26.97
C ALA A 64 12.34 44.24 26.91
N VAL A 65 12.03 45.31 27.63
CA VAL A 65 12.88 46.51 27.69
C VAL A 65 14.00 46.38 28.73
N LEU A 66 13.81 45.56 29.77
CA LEU A 66 14.81 45.25 30.79
C LEU A 66 15.78 44.12 30.40
N MET A 67 15.60 43.51 29.22
CA MET A 67 16.41 42.42 28.67
C MET A 67 17.93 42.58 28.76
N PRO A 68 18.53 43.77 28.51
CA PRO A 68 19.97 43.94 28.60
C PRO A 68 20.53 43.72 30.02
N PHE A 69 19.72 43.98 31.05
CA PHE A 69 20.09 43.78 32.46
C PHE A 69 19.83 42.34 32.92
N LEU A 70 18.86 41.67 32.31
CA LEU A 70 18.53 40.26 32.53
C LEU A 70 19.63 39.33 32.04
N ALA A 71 20.13 39.56 30.83
CA ALA A 71 21.11 38.69 30.18
C ALA A 71 22.48 38.63 30.89
N ALA A 72 22.75 39.56 31.81
CA ALA A 72 23.96 39.58 32.62
C ALA A 72 23.90 38.63 33.85
N ASP A 73 22.70 38.16 34.23
CA ASP A 73 22.46 37.30 35.39
C ASP A 73 21.80 35.98 34.96
N GLU A 74 22.53 34.87 35.10
CA GLU A 74 22.08 33.53 34.71
C GLU A 74 20.85 33.06 35.50
N HIS A 75 20.78 33.37 36.80
CA HIS A 75 19.67 32.96 37.65
C HIS A 75 18.37 33.69 37.27
N LEU A 76 18.47 35.00 36.98
CA LEU A 76 17.33 35.78 36.50
C LEU A 76 16.89 35.37 35.08
N THR A 77 17.85 35.03 34.22
CA THR A 77 17.57 34.52 32.87
C THR A 77 16.76 33.23 32.91
N LEU A 78 17.19 32.25 33.72
CA LEU A 78 16.47 30.98 33.89
C LEU A 78 15.10 31.16 34.56
N SER A 79 15.01 32.02 35.58
CA SER A 79 13.74 32.30 36.27
C SER A 79 12.72 32.97 35.33
N THR A 80 13.19 33.91 34.50
CA THR A 80 12.36 34.59 33.49
C THR A 80 11.91 33.62 32.42
N LEU A 81 12.81 32.77 31.94
CA LEU A 81 12.49 31.77 30.92
C LEU A 81 11.43 30.75 31.41
N ASN A 82 11.64 30.18 32.59
CA ASN A 82 10.71 29.19 33.16
C ASN A 82 9.32 29.79 33.38
N SER A 83 9.25 31.04 33.87
CA SER A 83 7.98 31.72 34.07
C SER A 83 7.30 32.02 32.73
N ALA A 84 8.04 32.50 31.72
CA ALA A 84 7.49 32.74 30.39
C ALA A 84 6.97 31.46 29.70
N LEU A 85 7.69 30.34 29.81
CA LEU A 85 7.26 29.05 29.28
C LEU A 85 6.01 28.51 30.01
N ALA A 86 5.98 28.63 31.33
CA ALA A 86 4.81 28.25 32.12
C ALA A 86 3.57 29.08 31.75
N THR A 87 3.73 30.40 31.58
CA THR A 87 2.64 31.28 31.13
C THR A 87 2.18 30.95 29.71
N ILE A 88 3.09 30.67 28.77
CA ILE A 88 2.68 30.23 27.41
C ILE A 88 1.88 28.92 27.46
N ARG A 89 2.25 28.00 28.37
CA ARG A 89 1.55 26.73 28.54
C ARG A 89 0.13 26.92 29.09
N SER A 90 -0.09 27.85 30.02
CA SER A 90 -1.38 28.04 30.69
C SER A 90 -2.32 29.04 30.01
N LEU A 91 -1.79 30.07 29.33
CA LEU A 91 -2.59 31.19 28.85
C LEU A 91 -3.52 30.79 27.68
N PRO A 92 -4.82 31.17 27.68
CA PRO A 92 -5.74 30.85 26.59
C PRO A 92 -5.57 31.73 25.34
N ASP A 93 -5.01 32.93 25.49
CA ASP A 93 -4.97 33.96 24.43
C ASP A 93 -3.80 33.79 23.44
N ALA A 94 -4.09 33.34 22.22
CA ALA A 94 -3.11 33.07 21.16
C ALA A 94 -2.21 34.27 20.76
N PRO A 95 -2.71 35.51 20.54
CA PRO A 95 -1.86 36.66 20.25
C PRO A 95 -0.92 37.05 21.40
N LEU A 96 -1.33 36.91 22.66
CA LEU A 96 -0.44 37.15 23.80
C LEU A 96 0.64 36.08 23.91
N VAL A 97 0.29 34.81 23.68
CA VAL A 97 1.24 33.70 23.59
C VAL A 97 2.32 33.96 22.53
N SER A 98 1.92 34.36 21.31
CA SER A 98 2.87 34.75 20.26
C SER A 98 3.74 35.94 20.65
N ARG A 99 3.18 36.91 21.39
CA ARG A 99 3.91 38.10 21.84
C ARG A 99 4.97 37.73 22.88
N ILE A 100 4.64 36.88 23.86
CA ILE A 100 5.60 36.41 24.88
C ILE A 100 6.74 35.63 24.20
N THR A 101 6.43 34.73 23.25
CA THR A 101 7.46 33.99 22.51
C THR A 101 8.42 34.92 21.77
N VAL A 102 7.91 35.93 21.06
CA VAL A 102 8.74 36.84 20.24
C VAL A 102 9.47 37.89 21.09
N ARG A 103 8.81 38.48 22.09
CA ARG A 103 9.36 39.61 22.86
C ARG A 103 10.22 39.18 24.04
N ILE A 104 9.98 38.00 24.61
CA ILE A 104 10.74 37.49 25.74
C ILE A 104 11.67 36.36 25.28
N ILE A 105 11.14 35.21 24.84
CA ILE A 105 11.96 34.02 24.59
C ILE A 105 12.98 34.25 23.46
N LEU A 106 12.53 34.74 22.31
CA LEU A 106 13.42 35.01 21.17
C LEU A 106 14.47 36.08 21.50
N VAL A 107 14.07 37.16 22.20
CA VAL A 107 15.02 38.22 22.60
C VAL A 107 16.02 37.69 23.65
N LEU A 108 15.60 36.82 24.57
CA LEU A 108 16.48 36.20 25.58
C LEU A 108 17.55 35.38 24.88
N LEU A 109 17.17 34.53 23.92
CA LEU A 109 18.10 33.70 23.16
C LEU A 109 19.07 34.54 22.31
N ASN A 110 18.59 35.63 21.69
CA ASN A 110 19.43 36.56 20.96
C ASN A 110 20.47 37.25 21.86
N CYS A 111 20.07 37.70 23.05
CA CYS A 111 20.99 38.31 24.01
C CYS A 111 22.01 37.29 24.54
N CYS A 112 21.61 36.07 24.83
CA CYS A 112 22.49 35.00 25.34
C CYS A 112 23.48 34.49 24.28
N SER A 113 23.15 34.60 23.00
CA SER A 113 24.02 34.18 21.89
C SER A 113 25.26 35.09 21.73
N SER A 114 25.26 36.28 22.35
CA SER A 114 26.39 37.21 22.35
C SER A 114 27.42 36.93 23.47
N SER A 115 27.11 36.00 24.38
CA SER A 115 27.92 35.69 25.56
C SER A 115 28.50 34.27 25.44
N SER A 116 29.81 34.10 25.53
CA SER A 116 30.55 32.92 25.05
C SER A 116 30.40 31.60 25.85
N SER A 117 29.59 31.54 26.91
CA SER A 117 29.51 30.35 27.78
C SER A 117 28.10 29.85 28.16
N ALA A 118 27.04 30.66 27.99
CA ALA A 118 25.67 30.35 28.46
C ALA A 118 24.61 29.90 27.42
N PRO A 119 24.82 29.90 26.08
CA PRO A 119 23.71 29.70 25.15
C PRO A 119 23.20 28.25 25.05
N SER A 120 24.02 27.24 25.42
CA SER A 120 23.69 25.83 25.21
C SER A 120 22.72 25.25 26.25
N SER A 121 22.86 25.63 27.53
CA SER A 121 21.99 25.16 28.62
C SER A 121 20.58 25.73 28.51
N VAL A 122 20.48 27.02 28.17
CA VAL A 122 19.21 27.74 27.99
C VAL A 122 18.43 27.18 26.80
N LEU A 123 19.07 27.03 25.63
CA LEU A 123 18.42 26.52 24.43
C LEU A 123 17.93 25.08 24.61
N LYS A 124 18.73 24.22 25.26
CA LYS A 124 18.33 22.84 25.59
C LYS A 124 17.12 22.81 26.52
N ARG A 125 17.11 23.64 27.56
CA ARG A 125 15.96 23.79 28.48
C ARG A 125 14.68 24.17 27.74
N VAL A 126 14.75 25.13 26.81
CA VAL A 126 13.58 25.51 26.00
C VAL A 126 13.09 24.34 25.17
N LEU A 127 13.99 23.62 24.52
CA LEU A 127 13.61 22.46 23.71
C LEU A 127 12.97 21.36 24.57
N ASP A 128 13.56 21.03 25.72
CA ASP A 128 13.04 20.01 26.63
C ASP A 128 11.63 20.37 27.14
N GLU A 129 11.41 21.63 27.52
CA GLU A 129 10.10 22.13 27.96
C GLU A 129 9.07 22.11 26.83
N LEU A 130 9.40 22.62 25.64
CA LEU A 130 8.50 22.57 24.48
C LEU A 130 8.16 21.12 24.10
N CYS A 131 9.11 20.20 24.25
CA CYS A 131 8.89 18.78 24.01
C CYS A 131 8.07 18.08 25.10
N SER A 132 7.75 18.76 26.20
CA SER A 132 6.89 18.25 27.27
C SER A 132 5.42 18.69 27.12
N TRP A 133 5.11 19.52 26.13
CA TRP A 133 3.77 20.08 25.94
C TRP A 133 2.89 19.19 25.07
N ASP A 134 1.65 18.96 25.49
CA ASP A 134 0.67 18.18 24.72
C ASP A 134 -0.07 19.02 23.65
N ASN A 135 0.19 20.33 23.58
CA ASN A 135 -0.53 21.24 22.67
C ASN A 135 0.26 21.48 21.37
N THR A 136 -0.09 20.73 20.33
CA THR A 136 0.56 20.78 19.00
C THR A 136 0.62 22.18 18.41
N GLU A 137 -0.48 22.96 18.45
CA GLU A 137 -0.53 24.30 17.84
C GLU A 137 0.48 25.26 18.49
N ARG A 138 0.54 25.26 19.83
CA ARG A 138 1.45 26.13 20.60
C ARG A 138 2.90 25.70 20.45
N THR A 139 3.15 24.39 20.48
CA THR A 139 4.50 23.83 20.29
C THR A 139 5.01 24.17 18.88
N LEU A 140 4.19 24.00 17.83
CA LEU A 140 4.52 24.40 16.47
C LEU A 140 4.81 25.90 16.37
N MET A 141 3.98 26.75 16.97
CA MET A 141 4.22 28.20 16.98
C MET A 141 5.59 28.53 17.57
N CYS A 142 5.91 28.01 18.76
CA CYS A 142 7.18 28.29 19.42
C CYS A 142 8.36 27.75 18.61
N LEU A 143 8.29 26.51 18.12
CA LEU A 143 9.33 25.92 17.28
C LEU A 143 9.55 26.70 15.98
N THR A 144 8.49 27.23 15.36
CA THR A 144 8.63 28.06 14.14
C THR A 144 9.28 29.40 14.40
N VAL A 145 8.93 30.08 15.49
CA VAL A 145 9.53 31.37 15.85
C VAL A 145 11.00 31.20 16.22
N LEU A 146 11.34 30.08 16.87
CA LEU A 146 12.68 29.79 17.36
C LEU A 146 13.52 28.96 16.38
N SER A 147 13.03 28.76 15.14
CA SER A 147 13.66 27.87 14.18
C SER A 147 15.11 28.22 13.91
N ASP A 148 15.43 29.51 13.83
CA ASP A 148 16.78 29.96 13.45
C ASP A 148 17.82 29.69 14.55
N HIS A 149 17.39 29.53 15.81
CA HIS A 149 18.27 29.13 16.91
C HIS A 149 18.43 27.61 16.98
N PHE A 150 17.32 26.87 16.87
CA PHE A 150 17.30 25.42 16.98
C PHE A 150 17.88 24.70 15.77
N LEU A 151 17.51 25.17 14.59
CA LEU A 151 17.82 24.58 13.29
C LEU A 151 19.01 25.37 12.70
N SER A 152 20.17 25.21 13.32
CA SER A 152 21.47 25.76 12.88
C SER A 152 22.56 24.69 12.95
N ARG A 153 23.62 24.79 12.13
CA ARG A 153 24.63 23.72 11.91
C ARG A 153 25.30 23.17 13.17
N HIS A 154 25.41 23.98 14.23
CA HIS A 154 26.07 23.61 15.48
C HIS A 154 25.18 23.88 16.69
N SER A 155 23.86 23.78 16.51
CA SER A 155 22.93 23.94 17.63
C SER A 155 23.18 22.85 18.68
N PRO A 156 23.45 23.22 19.95
CA PRO A 156 23.61 22.26 21.04
C PRO A 156 22.28 21.58 21.45
N ALA A 157 21.16 22.04 20.88
CA ALA A 157 19.81 21.54 21.13
C ALA A 157 19.10 21.36 19.79
N ASP A 158 19.51 20.35 19.04
CA ASP A 158 18.90 20.02 17.75
C ASP A 158 17.55 19.31 17.97
N PRO A 159 16.42 19.93 17.58
CA PRO A 159 15.09 19.34 17.75
C PRO A 159 14.91 18.08 16.91
N ARG A 160 15.71 17.85 15.85
CA ARG A 160 15.65 16.62 15.04
C ARG A 160 16.00 15.37 15.84
N LEU A 161 16.71 15.53 16.96
CA LEU A 161 17.05 14.45 17.89
C LEU A 161 15.89 14.12 18.86
N SER A 162 14.88 14.99 18.95
CA SER A 162 13.72 14.79 19.82
C SER A 162 12.60 14.03 19.10
N PRO A 163 12.14 12.88 19.64
CA PRO A 163 10.98 12.16 19.10
C PRO A 163 9.69 13.01 19.12
N HIS A 164 9.53 13.81 20.17
CA HIS A 164 8.34 14.62 20.37
C HIS A 164 8.24 15.75 19.33
N PHE A 165 9.37 16.31 18.90
CA PHE A 165 9.43 17.29 17.83
C PHE A 165 8.80 16.75 16.54
N TRP A 166 9.19 15.54 16.12
CA TRP A 166 8.66 14.93 14.90
C TRP A 166 7.19 14.58 15.00
N ARG A 167 6.72 14.13 16.17
CA ARG A 167 5.28 13.91 16.43
C ARG A 167 4.49 15.20 16.27
N THR A 168 4.99 16.29 16.87
CA THR A 168 4.37 17.62 16.76
C THR A 168 4.30 18.12 15.31
N VAL A 169 5.37 17.95 14.54
CA VAL A 169 5.39 18.29 13.10
C VAL A 169 4.38 17.44 12.33
N GLN A 170 4.32 16.13 12.62
CA GLN A 170 3.38 15.23 11.96
C GLN A 170 1.93 15.60 12.24
N ASP A 171 1.56 15.81 13.50
CA ASP A 171 0.21 16.23 13.90
C ASP A 171 -0.17 17.54 13.21
N GLY A 172 0.78 18.48 13.12
CA GLY A 172 0.61 19.73 12.39
C GLY A 172 0.35 19.57 10.89
N LEU A 173 0.99 18.61 10.21
CA LEU A 173 0.80 18.38 8.77
C LEU A 173 -0.61 17.87 8.42
N ILE A 174 -1.26 17.19 9.37
CA ILE A 174 -2.62 16.66 9.22
C ILE A 174 -3.68 17.50 9.95
N ASP A 175 -3.27 18.60 10.59
CA ASP A 175 -4.16 19.47 11.35
C ASP A 175 -5.23 20.13 10.46
N ARG A 176 -6.42 20.36 11.03
CA ARG A 176 -7.53 21.04 10.34
C ARG A 176 -7.20 22.50 10.07
N ASP A 177 -6.47 23.14 10.97
CA ASP A 177 -6.04 24.52 10.81
C ASP A 177 -4.95 24.66 9.73
N SER A 178 -5.11 25.69 8.91
CA SER A 178 -4.19 25.98 7.82
C SER A 178 -2.87 26.57 8.30
N VAL A 179 -2.85 27.24 9.46
CA VAL A 179 -1.63 27.85 10.02
C VAL A 179 -0.74 26.76 10.61
N SER A 180 -1.31 25.83 11.39
CA SER A 180 -0.60 24.64 11.90
C SER A 180 0.05 23.83 10.76
N ARG A 181 -0.69 23.57 9.67
CA ARG A 181 -0.13 22.90 8.48
C ARG A 181 1.03 23.65 7.83
N LYS A 182 0.92 24.97 7.69
CA LYS A 182 1.99 25.81 7.13
C LYS A 182 3.22 25.83 8.03
N ARG A 183 3.03 25.92 9.35
CA ARG A 183 4.11 25.89 10.36
C ARG A 183 4.86 24.56 10.35
N ALA A 184 4.13 23.45 10.37
CA ALA A 184 4.72 22.12 10.28
C ALA A 184 5.49 21.91 8.96
N LEU A 185 4.91 22.34 7.83
CA LEU A 185 5.58 22.27 6.54
C LEU A 185 6.84 23.14 6.49
N TYR A 186 6.83 24.33 7.10
CA TYR A 186 7.99 25.20 7.20
C TYR A 186 9.12 24.54 8.00
N LEU A 187 8.82 23.97 9.18
CA LEU A 187 9.81 23.27 10.00
C LEU A 187 10.42 22.08 9.27
N LEU A 188 9.58 21.30 8.57
CA LEU A 188 10.05 20.17 7.76
C LEU A 188 10.99 20.64 6.63
N LYS A 189 10.63 21.72 5.93
CA LYS A 189 11.49 22.32 4.88
C LYS A 189 12.82 22.82 5.45
N ARG A 190 12.80 23.47 6.62
CA ARG A 190 14.03 23.93 7.30
C ARG A 190 14.93 22.77 7.70
N CYS A 191 14.37 21.69 8.25
CA CYS A 191 15.14 20.48 8.59
C CYS A 191 15.78 19.87 7.34
N ALA A 192 15.04 19.78 6.24
CA ALA A 192 15.57 19.28 4.97
C ALA A 192 16.70 20.17 4.42
N ALA A 193 16.53 21.49 4.43
CA ALA A 193 17.51 22.46 3.93
C ALA A 193 18.83 22.43 4.73
N LEU A 194 18.78 22.31 6.06
CA LEU A 194 20.00 22.20 6.86
C LEU A 194 20.76 20.91 6.60
N SER A 195 20.02 19.83 6.42
CA SER A 195 20.64 18.59 5.93
C SER A 195 21.25 18.78 4.54
N GLU A 196 20.74 19.66 3.65
CA GLU A 196 21.33 19.96 2.32
C GLU A 196 22.65 20.73 2.45
N GLU A 197 22.71 21.61 3.42
CA GLU A 197 23.86 22.47 3.69
C GLU A 197 25.06 21.74 4.31
N ASP A 198 24.83 20.70 5.10
CA ASP A 198 25.88 19.83 5.65
C ASP A 198 26.52 18.91 4.57
N ASP A 199 25.87 18.76 3.41
CA ASP A 199 26.22 17.84 2.31
C ASP A 199 26.86 18.53 1.08
N PHE A 200 27.21 19.83 1.15
CA PHE A 200 27.73 20.63 0.02
C PHE A 200 29.09 20.19 -0.56
N ASN A 201 29.59 18.99 -0.21
CA ASN A 201 30.75 18.37 -0.82
C ASN A 201 30.44 17.30 -1.89
N CYS A 202 29.18 17.09 -2.31
CA CYS A 202 28.93 16.18 -3.44
C CYS A 202 27.82 16.65 -4.38
N VAL A 203 28.17 16.96 -5.62
CA VAL A 203 27.28 17.38 -6.71
C VAL A 203 26.77 16.14 -7.45
N HIS A 204 25.45 15.88 -7.47
CA HIS A 204 24.65 15.26 -8.54
C HIS A 204 23.17 15.07 -8.10
N SER A 205 22.21 15.51 -8.94
CA SER A 205 20.75 15.23 -8.97
C SER A 205 19.92 15.40 -7.68
N SER A 206 19.17 16.52 -7.57
CA SER A 206 18.41 16.89 -6.36
C SER A 206 17.27 15.93 -5.93
N SER A 207 16.67 15.12 -6.82
CA SER A 207 15.59 14.19 -6.42
C SER A 207 16.14 12.89 -5.81
N GLU A 208 17.21 12.35 -6.37
CA GLU A 208 17.95 11.20 -5.84
C GLU A 208 18.49 11.49 -4.43
N LYS A 209 18.92 12.74 -4.18
CA LYS A 209 19.35 13.21 -2.85
C LYS A 209 18.23 13.24 -1.81
N VAL A 210 17.01 13.64 -2.18
CA VAL A 210 15.87 13.69 -1.24
C VAL A 210 15.43 12.28 -0.85
N LEU A 211 15.42 11.35 -1.81
CA LEU A 211 15.06 9.96 -1.56
C LEU A 211 16.10 9.25 -0.67
N ASN A 212 17.40 9.46 -0.91
CA ASN A 212 18.46 8.93 -0.03
C ASN A 212 18.36 9.42 1.43
N ARG A 213 17.84 10.64 1.63
CA ARG A 213 17.57 11.21 2.96
C ARG A 213 16.35 10.60 3.61
N ILE A 214 15.31 10.38 2.82
CA ILE A 214 14.13 9.64 3.25
C ILE A 214 14.56 8.23 3.71
N ASP A 215 15.40 7.54 2.96
CA ASP A 215 15.97 6.25 3.38
C ASP A 215 16.72 6.34 4.71
N SER A 216 17.57 7.35 4.89
CA SER A 216 18.30 7.56 6.16
C SER A 216 17.36 7.83 7.33
N LEU A 217 16.30 8.61 7.13
CA LEU A 217 15.25 8.89 8.13
C LEU A 217 14.45 7.62 8.46
N ILE A 218 14.16 6.80 7.45
CA ILE A 218 13.43 5.55 7.62
C ILE A 218 14.29 4.53 8.37
N GLN A 219 15.56 4.38 8.01
CA GLN A 219 16.47 3.45 8.69
C GLN A 219 16.70 3.84 10.15
N THR A 220 16.82 5.14 10.44
CA THR A 220 16.86 5.62 11.82
C THR A 220 15.52 5.39 12.54
N ALA A 221 14.37 5.51 11.88
CA ALA A 221 13.08 5.16 12.49
C ALA A 221 12.94 3.65 12.78
N VAL A 222 13.41 2.79 11.89
CA VAL A 222 13.29 1.32 11.98
C VAL A 222 14.30 0.71 12.98
N THR A 223 15.52 1.23 13.03
CA THR A 223 16.59 0.69 13.90
C THR A 223 16.32 0.92 15.39
N TYR A 224 15.58 1.97 15.73
CA TYR A 224 15.22 2.30 17.11
C TYR A 224 13.87 1.70 17.56
N SER A 225 13.36 0.68 16.85
CA SER A 225 12.09 0.00 17.10
C SER A 225 11.92 -0.69 18.46
N HIS A 226 12.95 -0.71 19.32
CA HIS A 226 12.79 -1.02 20.74
C HIS A 226 12.17 0.13 21.57
N ALA A 227 12.02 1.32 20.99
CA ALA A 227 11.23 2.42 21.51
C ALA A 227 9.99 2.62 20.60
N PRO A 228 8.76 2.36 21.09
CA PRO A 228 7.56 2.52 20.27
C PRO A 228 7.37 4.00 19.89
N GLY A 229 7.27 4.29 18.59
CA GLY A 229 6.66 5.53 18.10
C GLY A 229 7.56 6.68 17.66
N LEU A 230 8.73 6.40 17.08
CA LEU A 230 9.58 7.45 16.49
C LEU A 230 9.02 8.04 15.19
N PHE A 231 8.45 7.23 14.29
CA PHE A 231 7.73 7.72 13.11
C PHE A 231 6.61 6.76 12.69
N HIS A 232 5.36 7.24 12.61
CA HIS A 232 4.29 6.47 11.99
C HIS A 232 4.43 6.55 10.46
N PRO A 233 4.33 5.43 9.71
CA PRO A 233 4.58 5.36 8.26
C PRO A 233 3.75 6.31 7.39
N SER A 234 2.67 6.88 7.93
CA SER A 234 1.71 7.72 7.19
C SER A 234 2.32 8.95 6.51
N TRP A 235 3.36 9.57 7.07
CA TRP A 235 3.98 10.74 6.42
C TRP A 235 4.65 10.34 5.10
N LEU A 236 5.25 9.15 5.06
CA LEU A 236 5.89 8.61 3.87
C LEU A 236 4.85 8.27 2.80
N LEU A 237 3.66 7.81 3.22
CA LEU A 237 2.52 7.66 2.33
C LEU A 237 2.16 9.00 1.67
N CYS A 238 2.17 10.11 2.40
CA CYS A 238 1.90 11.43 1.82
C CYS A 238 2.96 11.84 0.77
N VAL A 239 4.23 11.50 1.00
CA VAL A 239 5.31 11.78 0.03
C VAL A 239 5.09 10.95 -1.23
N TYR A 240 4.93 9.63 -1.12
CA TYR A 240 4.69 8.78 -2.27
C TYR A 240 3.40 9.13 -2.99
N GLN A 241 2.33 9.44 -2.27
CA GLN A 241 1.07 9.87 -2.88
C GLN A 241 1.29 11.11 -3.74
N ARG A 242 2.04 12.11 -3.27
CA ARG A 242 2.37 13.29 -4.08
C ARG A 242 3.23 12.97 -5.30
N MET A 243 4.23 12.10 -5.15
CA MET A 243 5.05 11.66 -6.28
C MET A 243 4.21 10.92 -7.33
N PHE A 244 3.28 10.07 -6.89
CA PHE A 244 2.45 9.24 -7.76
C PHE A 244 1.38 10.04 -8.51
N HIS A 245 0.85 11.11 -7.90
CA HIS A 245 -0.09 12.02 -8.54
C HIS A 245 0.61 13.14 -9.34
N SER A 246 1.94 13.13 -9.42
CA SER A 246 2.66 14.16 -10.17
C SER A 246 2.51 13.95 -11.68
N GLU A 247 2.34 15.04 -12.42
CA GLU A 247 2.31 15.00 -13.89
C GLU A 247 3.69 14.66 -14.49
N ASN A 248 4.75 14.86 -13.71
CA ASN A 248 6.11 14.55 -14.11
C ASN A 248 6.36 13.02 -14.03
N LYS A 249 6.36 12.37 -15.20
CA LYS A 249 6.57 10.92 -15.32
C LYS A 249 7.92 10.45 -14.77
N SER A 250 8.95 11.29 -14.80
CA SER A 250 10.25 10.97 -14.19
C SER A 250 10.14 10.91 -12.66
N LEU A 251 9.44 11.87 -12.05
CA LEU A 251 9.23 11.89 -10.59
C LEU A 251 8.36 10.71 -10.13
N LEU A 252 7.30 10.39 -10.88
CA LEU A 252 6.51 9.18 -10.68
C LEU A 252 7.40 7.92 -10.72
N ARG A 253 8.23 7.78 -11.76
CA ARG A 253 9.15 6.64 -11.93
C ARG A 253 10.15 6.53 -10.78
N GLU A 254 10.76 7.64 -10.37
CA GLU A 254 11.68 7.68 -9.23
C GLU A 254 10.99 7.26 -7.93
N GLY A 255 9.79 7.75 -7.67
CA GLY A 255 9.00 7.37 -6.49
C GLY A 255 8.65 5.88 -6.48
N VAL A 256 8.24 5.32 -7.62
CA VAL A 256 7.94 3.89 -7.76
C VAL A 256 9.22 3.08 -7.55
N CYS A 257 10.32 3.43 -8.23
CA CYS A 257 11.62 2.76 -8.06
C CYS A 257 12.09 2.76 -6.60
N HIS A 258 11.94 3.89 -5.90
CA HIS A 258 12.32 4.02 -4.50
C HIS A 258 11.45 3.14 -3.60
N LEU A 259 10.11 3.16 -3.77
CA LEU A 259 9.21 2.29 -3.01
C LEU A 259 9.53 0.80 -3.22
N LEU A 260 9.84 0.39 -4.45
CA LEU A 260 10.18 -1.00 -4.76
C LEU A 260 11.43 -1.51 -4.02
N ASN A 261 12.35 -0.62 -3.66
CA ASN A 261 13.58 -0.95 -2.96
C ASN A 261 13.54 -0.63 -1.46
N LEU A 262 12.40 -0.16 -0.94
CA LEU A 262 12.31 0.34 0.42
C LEU A 262 12.45 -0.79 1.45
N GLN A 263 13.60 -0.86 2.11
CA GLN A 263 13.93 -1.93 3.05
C GLN A 263 13.02 -2.00 4.28
N ALA A 264 12.42 -0.87 4.68
CA ALA A 264 11.49 -0.85 5.83
C ALA A 264 10.26 -1.72 5.63
N LEU A 265 9.85 -1.98 4.38
CA LEU A 265 8.75 -2.91 4.08
C LEU A 265 9.08 -4.37 4.38
N GLN A 266 10.32 -4.68 4.75
CA GLN A 266 10.68 -6.00 5.26
C GLN A 266 10.16 -6.24 6.69
N GLN A 267 9.86 -5.18 7.43
CA GLN A 267 9.33 -5.26 8.80
C GLN A 267 7.81 -5.49 8.80
N PRO A 268 7.27 -6.46 9.56
CA PRO A 268 5.85 -6.83 9.49
C PRO A 268 4.87 -5.71 9.80
N GLU A 269 5.11 -4.93 10.86
CA GLU A 269 4.23 -3.82 11.26
C GLU A 269 4.21 -2.72 10.20
N PHE A 270 5.37 -2.42 9.62
CA PHE A 270 5.51 -1.40 8.59
C PHE A 270 4.86 -1.86 7.27
N ALA A 271 5.06 -3.11 6.86
CA ALA A 271 4.41 -3.72 5.70
C ALA A 271 2.88 -3.69 5.84
N LEU A 272 2.36 -4.04 7.02
CA LEU A 272 0.92 -4.02 7.29
C LEU A 272 0.36 -2.60 7.19
N ALA A 273 1.02 -1.61 7.80
CA ALA A 273 0.59 -0.21 7.72
C ALA A 273 0.63 0.35 6.29
N PHE A 274 1.54 -0.15 5.44
CA PHE A 274 1.62 0.19 4.02
C PHE A 274 0.64 -0.56 3.13
N SER A 275 -0.02 -1.62 3.61
CA SER A 275 -0.82 -2.54 2.78
C SER A 275 -1.91 -1.85 1.98
N GLN A 276 -2.68 -0.96 2.60
CA GLN A 276 -3.74 -0.20 1.93
C GLN A 276 -3.19 0.74 0.85
N PHE A 277 -2.00 1.30 1.07
CA PHE A 277 -1.32 2.10 0.06
C PHE A 277 -0.85 1.25 -1.12
N VAL A 278 -0.32 0.06 -0.84
CA VAL A 278 0.15 -0.91 -1.85
C VAL A 278 -1.00 -1.38 -2.73
N VAL A 279 -2.16 -1.75 -2.15
CA VAL A 279 -3.30 -2.22 -2.96
C VAL A 279 -4.07 -1.07 -3.63
N GLY A 280 -3.98 0.16 -3.13
CA GLY A 280 -4.71 1.31 -3.67
C GLY A 280 -3.86 2.23 -4.57
N PRO A 281 -3.31 3.35 -4.05
CA PRO A 281 -2.53 4.32 -4.80
C PRO A 281 -1.35 3.75 -5.58
N PHE A 282 -0.65 2.75 -5.04
CA PHE A 282 0.48 2.15 -5.74
C PHE A 282 0.03 1.35 -6.97
N MET A 283 -1.07 0.58 -6.89
CA MET A 283 -1.66 -0.08 -8.07
C MET A 283 -2.10 0.94 -9.14
N GLU A 284 -2.53 2.13 -8.72
CA GLU A 284 -2.85 3.22 -9.65
C GLU A 284 -1.62 3.74 -10.37
N ALA A 285 -0.54 4.01 -9.62
CA ALA A 285 0.74 4.40 -10.19
C ALA A 285 1.26 3.35 -11.18
N LEU A 286 1.16 2.06 -10.82
CA LEU A 286 1.56 0.95 -11.69
C LEU A 286 0.74 0.84 -12.97
N SER A 287 -0.47 1.42 -13.05
CA SER A 287 -1.26 1.39 -14.31
C SER A 287 -0.64 2.23 -15.43
N GLU A 288 0.34 3.09 -15.11
CA GLU A 288 1.04 3.93 -16.06
C GLU A 288 1.99 3.11 -16.96
N ALA A 289 1.68 3.03 -18.26
CA ALA A 289 2.45 2.24 -19.21
C ALA A 289 3.91 2.71 -19.38
N SER A 290 4.18 4.01 -19.22
CA SER A 290 5.54 4.58 -19.36
C SER A 290 6.54 4.06 -18.30
N LEU A 291 6.04 3.50 -17.19
CA LEU A 291 6.87 2.86 -16.18
C LEU A 291 7.58 1.60 -16.70
N PHE A 292 6.96 0.89 -17.65
CA PHE A 292 7.45 -0.38 -18.18
C PHE A 292 8.20 -0.24 -19.51
N CYS A 293 8.68 0.96 -19.82
CA CYS A 293 9.59 1.20 -20.93
C CYS A 293 10.97 0.57 -20.67
N ARG A 294 11.62 0.14 -21.75
CA ARG A 294 13.00 -0.39 -21.74
C ARG A 294 13.97 0.71 -21.33
N SER A 295 14.92 0.38 -20.46
CA SER A 295 16.04 1.25 -20.10
C SER A 295 17.08 1.32 -21.24
N ALA A 296 17.87 2.39 -21.28
CA ALA A 296 18.96 2.53 -22.26
C ALA A 296 19.98 1.39 -22.09
N GLY A 297 20.21 0.61 -23.15
CA GLY A 297 21.11 -0.55 -23.14
C GLY A 297 20.43 -1.91 -22.95
N GLN A 298 19.12 -1.98 -22.65
CA GLN A 298 18.40 -3.25 -22.63
C GLN A 298 18.11 -3.77 -24.04
N SER A 299 18.25 -5.07 -24.25
CA SER A 299 17.98 -5.70 -25.54
C SER A 299 16.47 -5.81 -25.82
N VAL A 300 16.10 -6.04 -27.07
CA VAL A 300 14.69 -6.27 -27.45
C VAL A 300 14.27 -7.63 -26.88
N GLY A 301 13.22 -7.64 -26.05
CA GLY A 301 12.69 -8.86 -25.44
C GLY A 301 13.07 -9.03 -23.97
N ASP A 302 14.00 -8.23 -23.44
CA ASP A 302 14.31 -8.22 -22.01
C ASP A 302 13.12 -7.69 -21.19
N CYS A 303 12.96 -8.26 -19.99
CA CYS A 303 12.00 -7.76 -19.02
C CYS A 303 12.43 -6.35 -18.57
N PRO A 304 11.52 -5.35 -18.55
CA PRO A 304 11.85 -4.02 -18.05
C PRO A 304 12.41 -4.08 -16.63
N GLU A 305 13.45 -3.30 -16.37
CA GLU A 305 14.13 -3.29 -15.06
C GLU A 305 13.15 -3.09 -13.89
N LEU A 306 12.17 -2.20 -14.06
CA LEU A 306 11.13 -1.95 -13.09
C LEU A 306 10.24 -3.18 -12.84
N ALA A 307 9.92 -3.95 -13.88
CA ALA A 307 9.15 -5.19 -13.75
C ALA A 307 9.92 -6.29 -13.00
N VAL A 308 11.25 -6.33 -13.14
CA VAL A 308 12.10 -7.23 -12.36
C VAL A 308 12.12 -6.79 -10.88
N LYS A 309 12.27 -5.49 -10.61
CA LYS A 309 12.17 -4.94 -9.24
C LYS A 309 10.80 -5.20 -8.62
N LEU A 310 9.72 -5.07 -9.40
CA LEU A 310 8.35 -5.37 -8.97
C LEU A 310 8.17 -6.84 -8.55
N GLN A 311 8.77 -7.79 -9.28
CA GLN A 311 8.77 -9.21 -8.89
C GLN A 311 9.41 -9.41 -7.51
N VAL A 312 10.59 -8.85 -7.29
CA VAL A 312 11.31 -8.94 -5.99
C VAL A 312 10.51 -8.27 -4.87
N PHE A 313 9.95 -7.10 -5.16
CA PHE A 313 9.11 -6.36 -4.22
C PHE A 313 7.89 -7.17 -3.78
N MET A 314 7.13 -7.75 -4.72
CA MET A 314 5.92 -8.53 -4.37
C MET A 314 6.26 -9.71 -3.47
N VAL A 315 7.34 -10.45 -3.79
CA VAL A 315 7.80 -11.56 -2.94
C VAL A 315 8.18 -11.07 -1.54
N THR A 316 8.97 -9.99 -1.46
CA THR A 316 9.45 -9.44 -0.18
C THR A 316 8.28 -8.95 0.66
N PHE A 317 7.41 -8.12 0.09
CA PHE A 317 6.27 -7.52 0.76
C PHE A 317 5.30 -8.58 1.32
N PHE A 318 4.88 -9.56 0.52
CA PHE A 318 3.99 -10.62 0.99
C PHE A 318 4.65 -11.58 2.00
N SER A 319 5.97 -11.77 1.90
CA SER A 319 6.72 -12.57 2.89
C SER A 319 6.85 -11.86 4.23
N SER A 320 6.84 -10.53 4.25
CA SER A 320 6.94 -9.71 5.45
C SER A 320 5.60 -9.45 6.14
N LEU A 321 4.47 -9.51 5.43
CA LEU A 321 3.14 -9.36 6.03
C LEU A 321 2.86 -10.43 7.09
N PRO A 322 2.09 -10.12 8.16
CA PRO A 322 1.57 -11.12 9.10
C PRO A 322 0.74 -12.20 8.38
N SER A 323 0.88 -13.46 8.78
CA SER A 323 0.28 -14.60 8.08
C SER A 323 -1.24 -14.53 7.92
N GLU A 324 -1.93 -13.97 8.92
CA GLU A 324 -3.40 -13.83 8.92
C GLU A 324 -3.89 -12.82 7.88
N GLU A 325 -3.12 -11.76 7.64
CA GLU A 325 -3.49 -10.65 6.76
C GLU A 325 -3.11 -10.88 5.29
N ARG A 326 -2.12 -11.75 5.02
CA ARG A 326 -1.61 -11.99 3.64
C ARG A 326 -2.73 -12.31 2.65
N GLY A 327 -3.64 -13.21 3.01
CA GLY A 327 -4.76 -13.62 2.15
C GLY A 327 -5.75 -12.48 1.89
N HIS A 328 -6.02 -11.65 2.90
CA HIS A 328 -6.92 -10.49 2.77
C HIS A 328 -6.31 -9.42 1.85
N VAL A 329 -5.04 -9.05 2.08
CA VAL A 329 -4.33 -8.07 1.24
C VAL A 329 -4.20 -8.57 -0.20
N PHE A 330 -3.93 -9.87 -0.40
CA PHE A 330 -3.87 -10.46 -1.73
C PHE A 330 -5.21 -10.42 -2.47
N LEU A 331 -6.32 -10.72 -1.77
CA LEU A 331 -7.66 -10.60 -2.32
C LEU A 331 -7.95 -9.15 -2.76
N GLN A 332 -7.64 -8.16 -1.91
CA GLN A 332 -7.80 -6.75 -2.26
C GLN A 332 -6.98 -6.37 -3.50
N LEU A 333 -5.74 -6.86 -3.60
CA LEU A 333 -4.90 -6.63 -4.78
C LEU A 333 -5.56 -7.18 -6.06
N ILE A 334 -6.08 -8.40 -6.04
CA ILE A 334 -6.77 -8.99 -7.20
C ILE A 334 -8.04 -8.21 -7.54
N GLN A 335 -8.81 -7.78 -6.55
CA GLN A 335 -10.01 -6.95 -6.76
C GLN A 335 -9.66 -5.64 -7.48
N GLN A 336 -8.48 -5.05 -7.19
CA GLN A 336 -7.98 -3.84 -7.85
C GLN A 336 -7.53 -4.08 -9.30
N LEU A 337 -7.12 -5.31 -9.63
CA LEU A 337 -6.93 -5.73 -11.03
C LEU A 337 -8.26 -5.79 -11.81
N GLY A 338 -9.36 -6.10 -11.12
CA GLY A 338 -10.69 -6.21 -11.72
C GLY A 338 -11.46 -4.89 -11.83
N SER A 339 -11.28 -3.98 -10.86
CA SER A 339 -12.08 -2.74 -10.77
C SER A 339 -11.49 -1.55 -11.53
N LYS A 340 -10.19 -1.54 -11.80
CA LYS A 340 -9.49 -0.43 -12.47
C LYS A 340 -9.31 -0.67 -13.97
N HIS A 341 -9.22 0.41 -14.73
CA HIS A 341 -8.83 0.35 -16.13
C HIS A 341 -7.32 0.11 -16.26
N TRP A 342 -6.94 -1.09 -16.68
CA TRP A 342 -5.55 -1.45 -16.91
C TRP A 342 -5.21 -1.44 -18.40
N CYS A 343 -4.06 -0.86 -18.74
CA CYS A 343 -3.41 -1.13 -20.02
C CYS A 343 -2.78 -2.54 -20.01
N ALA A 344 -2.69 -3.15 -21.19
CA ALA A 344 -2.20 -4.53 -21.33
C ALA A 344 -0.77 -4.74 -20.81
N VAL A 345 0.14 -3.78 -21.05
CA VAL A 345 1.56 -3.88 -20.68
C VAL A 345 1.76 -3.85 -19.15
N PRO A 346 1.27 -2.84 -18.40
CA PRO A 346 1.26 -2.87 -16.95
C PRO A 346 0.66 -4.14 -16.34
N LEU A 347 -0.52 -4.54 -16.83
CA LEU A 347 -1.22 -5.70 -16.29
C LEU A 347 -0.40 -6.98 -16.46
N LEU A 348 0.25 -7.15 -17.62
CA LEU A 348 1.16 -8.28 -17.87
C LEU A 348 2.25 -8.37 -16.80
N PHE A 349 2.95 -7.27 -16.52
CA PHE A 349 4.08 -7.27 -15.59
C PHE A 349 3.64 -7.40 -14.13
N VAL A 350 2.46 -6.87 -13.78
CA VAL A 350 1.86 -7.14 -12.46
C VAL A 350 1.51 -8.62 -12.33
N CYS A 351 0.84 -9.22 -13.32
CA CYS A 351 0.53 -10.66 -13.31
C CYS A 351 1.81 -11.50 -13.23
N GLN A 352 2.86 -11.12 -13.96
CA GLN A 352 4.19 -11.75 -13.88
C GLN A 352 4.78 -11.66 -12.48
N ALA A 353 4.67 -10.50 -11.81
CA ALA A 353 5.12 -10.33 -10.42
C ALA A 353 4.37 -11.23 -9.44
N LEU A 354 3.04 -11.35 -9.59
CA LEU A 354 2.24 -12.25 -8.75
C LEU A 354 2.64 -13.72 -8.95
N SER A 355 3.05 -14.12 -10.16
CA SER A 355 3.49 -15.50 -10.43
C SER A 355 4.81 -15.88 -9.77
N LYS A 356 5.53 -14.91 -9.20
CA LYS A 356 6.77 -15.14 -8.46
C LYS A 356 6.57 -15.32 -6.96
N LEU A 357 5.36 -15.11 -6.46
CA LEU A 357 5.06 -15.33 -5.04
C LEU A 357 5.36 -16.78 -4.64
N PRO A 358 5.92 -17.00 -3.45
CA PRO A 358 6.18 -18.34 -2.95
C PRO A 358 4.86 -19.11 -2.80
N SER A 359 4.90 -20.42 -3.05
CA SER A 359 3.73 -21.29 -2.86
C SER A 359 3.21 -21.18 -1.43
N GLY A 360 1.90 -20.98 -1.28
CA GLY A 360 1.30 -20.79 0.04
C GLY A 360 -0.20 -20.50 -0.03
N PRO A 361 -0.95 -20.77 1.04
CA PRO A 361 -2.42 -20.70 1.03
C PRO A 361 -2.92 -19.24 1.12
N LEU A 362 -2.90 -18.51 0.00
CA LEU A 362 -3.34 -17.12 -0.06
C LEU A 362 -4.70 -16.94 -0.75
N LEU A 363 -5.04 -17.84 -1.68
CA LEU A 363 -6.15 -17.66 -2.61
C LEU A 363 -7.31 -18.61 -2.27
N ARG A 364 -8.35 -18.06 -1.62
CA ARG A 364 -9.61 -18.76 -1.35
C ARG A 364 -10.62 -18.58 -2.50
N ILE A 365 -11.83 -19.11 -2.33
CA ILE A 365 -12.93 -19.02 -3.33
C ILE A 365 -13.26 -17.58 -3.76
N SER A 366 -13.19 -16.62 -2.83
CA SER A 366 -13.39 -15.19 -3.13
C SER A 366 -12.30 -14.63 -4.04
N GLY A 367 -11.07 -15.08 -3.85
CA GLY A 367 -9.93 -14.74 -4.71
C GLY A 367 -10.05 -15.35 -6.10
N LEU A 368 -10.45 -16.63 -6.21
CA LEU A 368 -10.73 -17.26 -7.50
C LEU A 368 -11.84 -16.53 -8.25
N THR A 369 -12.90 -16.13 -7.56
CA THR A 369 -13.99 -15.35 -8.14
C THR A 369 -13.49 -13.99 -8.62
N ALA A 370 -12.66 -13.30 -7.84
CA ALA A 370 -12.05 -12.03 -8.26
C ALA A 370 -11.12 -12.20 -9.47
N LEU A 371 -10.35 -13.29 -9.56
CA LEU A 371 -9.54 -13.60 -10.75
C LEU A 371 -10.40 -13.82 -11.99
N ARG A 372 -11.55 -14.50 -11.86
CA ARG A 372 -12.49 -14.66 -12.98
C ARG A 372 -12.96 -13.31 -13.50
N GLU A 373 -13.21 -12.35 -12.63
CA GLU A 373 -13.57 -10.99 -13.02
C GLU A 373 -12.45 -10.29 -13.81
N VAL A 374 -11.19 -10.44 -13.38
CA VAL A 374 -10.03 -9.92 -14.14
C VAL A 374 -9.98 -10.50 -15.55
N LEU A 375 -10.18 -11.82 -15.69
CA LEU A 375 -10.19 -12.51 -17.00
C LEU A 375 -11.35 -12.04 -17.87
N ARG A 376 -12.53 -11.84 -17.27
CA ARG A 376 -13.77 -11.53 -17.95
C ARG A 376 -14.00 -10.06 -18.22
N CYS A 377 -13.39 -9.14 -17.50
CA CYS A 377 -13.73 -7.72 -17.62
C CYS A 377 -12.49 -6.89 -17.98
N THR A 378 -11.37 -7.11 -17.31
CA THR A 378 -10.16 -6.30 -17.52
C THR A 378 -9.45 -6.65 -18.82
N MET A 379 -9.36 -7.95 -19.17
CA MET A 379 -8.50 -8.41 -20.26
C MET A 379 -9.20 -8.53 -21.63
N ILE A 380 -10.54 -8.39 -21.75
CA ILE A 380 -11.26 -8.67 -23.03
C ILE A 380 -10.71 -7.85 -24.21
N THR A 381 -10.35 -6.60 -23.99
CA THR A 381 -9.96 -5.68 -25.08
C THR A 381 -8.45 -5.65 -25.32
N HIS A 382 -7.67 -6.38 -24.54
CA HIS A 382 -6.21 -6.40 -24.67
C HIS A 382 -5.76 -7.21 -25.89
N GLN A 383 -4.58 -6.87 -26.41
CA GLN A 383 -3.95 -7.61 -27.50
C GLN A 383 -3.77 -9.08 -27.11
N VAL A 384 -4.15 -9.99 -28.03
CA VAL A 384 -4.19 -11.44 -27.84
C VAL A 384 -2.92 -12.02 -27.19
N LEU A 385 -1.73 -11.62 -27.66
CA LEU A 385 -0.45 -12.13 -27.13
C LEU A 385 -0.19 -11.70 -25.68
N LEU A 386 -0.43 -10.42 -25.36
CA LEU A 386 -0.22 -9.89 -24.01
C LEU A 386 -1.26 -10.46 -23.05
N ARG A 387 -2.52 -10.59 -23.51
CA ARG A 387 -3.58 -11.25 -22.77
C ARG A 387 -3.23 -12.70 -22.45
N GLY A 388 -2.87 -13.49 -23.45
CA GLY A 388 -2.48 -14.90 -23.27
C GLY A 388 -1.31 -15.06 -22.29
N ALA A 389 -0.28 -14.21 -22.40
CA ALA A 389 0.84 -14.22 -21.46
C ALA A 389 0.44 -13.85 -20.02
N ALA A 390 -0.39 -12.81 -19.85
CA ALA A 390 -0.90 -12.42 -18.53
C ALA A 390 -1.77 -13.53 -17.90
N GLN A 391 -2.62 -14.17 -18.71
CA GLN A 391 -3.41 -15.33 -18.30
C GLN A 391 -2.52 -16.49 -17.85
N CYS A 392 -1.44 -16.79 -18.59
CA CYS A 392 -0.47 -17.82 -18.17
C CYS A 392 0.16 -17.50 -16.81
N PHE A 393 0.53 -16.25 -16.55
CA PHE A 393 1.06 -15.86 -15.25
C PHE A 393 0.01 -15.95 -14.14
N LEU A 394 -1.22 -15.48 -14.37
CA LEU A 394 -2.30 -15.58 -13.40
C LEU A 394 -2.67 -17.02 -13.06
N LEU A 395 -2.70 -17.92 -14.05
CA LEU A 395 -2.97 -19.33 -13.79
C LEU A 395 -1.84 -19.97 -12.97
N ASN A 396 -0.57 -19.68 -13.27
CA ASN A 396 0.53 -20.15 -12.44
C ASN A 396 0.41 -19.65 -10.99
N SER A 397 0.05 -18.38 -10.78
CA SER A 397 -0.23 -17.84 -9.44
C SER A 397 -1.40 -18.55 -8.77
N ALA A 398 -2.48 -18.84 -9.51
CA ALA A 398 -3.64 -19.54 -8.95
C ALA A 398 -3.25 -20.95 -8.50
N LEU A 399 -2.52 -21.71 -9.32
CA LEU A 399 -2.07 -23.06 -8.97
C LEU A 399 -1.15 -23.07 -7.73
N SER A 400 -0.25 -22.09 -7.59
CA SER A 400 0.69 -22.03 -6.46
C SER A 400 0.09 -21.48 -5.16
N LEU A 401 -0.99 -20.68 -5.26
CA LEU A 401 -1.52 -19.92 -4.12
C LEU A 401 -2.88 -20.42 -3.60
N THR A 402 -3.57 -21.31 -4.32
CA THR A 402 -4.93 -21.77 -3.97
C THR A 402 -4.96 -22.55 -2.66
N VAL A 403 -5.88 -22.17 -1.77
CA VAL A 403 -6.24 -22.95 -0.57
C VAL A 403 -7.20 -24.06 -0.97
N VAL A 404 -6.66 -25.22 -1.35
CA VAL A 404 -7.44 -26.34 -1.92
C VAL A 404 -8.57 -26.82 -1.01
N SER A 405 -8.36 -26.80 0.32
CA SER A 405 -9.39 -27.21 1.29
C SER A 405 -10.65 -26.35 1.26
N ASP A 406 -10.56 -25.11 0.79
CA ASP A 406 -11.66 -24.14 0.78
C ASP A 406 -12.38 -24.10 -0.58
N VAL A 407 -11.87 -24.84 -1.57
CA VAL A 407 -12.28 -24.76 -2.98
C VAL A 407 -12.85 -26.10 -3.43
N SER A 408 -14.00 -26.10 -4.09
CA SER A 408 -14.57 -27.32 -4.67
C SER A 408 -13.98 -27.60 -6.06
N LEU A 409 -14.13 -28.83 -6.55
CA LEU A 409 -13.79 -29.16 -7.95
C LEU A 409 -14.60 -28.30 -8.94
N ASP A 410 -15.86 -27.97 -8.59
CA ASP A 410 -16.68 -27.09 -9.42
C ASP A 410 -16.07 -25.69 -9.56
N ASP A 411 -15.60 -25.11 -8.46
CA ASP A 411 -14.94 -23.80 -8.44
C ASP A 411 -13.65 -23.83 -9.28
N ALA A 412 -12.85 -24.88 -9.13
CA ALA A 412 -11.61 -25.08 -9.86
C ALA A 412 -11.85 -25.21 -11.37
N PHE A 413 -12.80 -26.02 -11.81
CA PHE A 413 -13.13 -26.12 -13.24
C PHE A 413 -13.83 -24.86 -13.77
N SER A 414 -14.60 -24.17 -12.94
CA SER A 414 -15.27 -22.93 -13.29
C SER A 414 -14.30 -21.78 -13.57
N ILE A 415 -13.20 -21.67 -12.84
CA ILE A 415 -12.14 -20.70 -13.16
C ILE A 415 -11.33 -21.14 -14.39
N LEU A 416 -11.02 -22.43 -14.53
CA LEU A 416 -10.26 -22.95 -15.68
C LEU A 416 -11.00 -22.76 -17.01
N ALA A 417 -12.33 -22.78 -16.99
CA ALA A 417 -13.18 -22.51 -18.16
C ALA A 417 -13.08 -21.05 -18.66
N ASP A 418 -12.69 -20.11 -17.80
CA ASP A 418 -12.52 -18.69 -18.20
C ASP A 418 -11.17 -18.42 -18.89
N PHE A 419 -10.24 -19.38 -18.87
CA PHE A 419 -8.98 -19.30 -19.62
C PHE A 419 -9.17 -19.70 -21.08
N ARG A 420 -8.67 -18.86 -21.99
CA ARG A 420 -8.83 -19.06 -23.43
C ARG A 420 -7.89 -20.16 -23.95
N ALA A 421 -8.45 -21.17 -24.59
CA ALA A 421 -7.68 -22.32 -25.07
C ALA A 421 -6.77 -21.97 -26.26
N ASP A 422 -7.12 -20.97 -27.04
CA ASP A 422 -6.35 -20.43 -28.16
C ASP A 422 -5.19 -19.52 -27.74
N GLU A 423 -5.16 -19.08 -26.48
CA GLU A 423 -4.22 -18.06 -26.02
C GLU A 423 -3.33 -18.51 -24.85
N SER A 424 -3.89 -19.24 -23.88
CA SER A 424 -3.22 -19.56 -22.61
C SER A 424 -3.32 -21.04 -22.25
N LEU A 425 -4.51 -21.56 -21.97
CA LEU A 425 -4.72 -22.93 -21.48
C LEU A 425 -5.06 -23.90 -22.62
N CYS A 426 -4.08 -24.14 -23.50
CA CYS A 426 -4.19 -25.08 -24.61
C CYS A 426 -3.68 -26.48 -24.24
N ARG A 427 -4.37 -27.54 -24.67
CA ARG A 427 -3.93 -28.93 -24.45
C ARG A 427 -2.56 -29.20 -25.07
N GLY A 428 -1.73 -29.98 -24.37
CA GLY A 428 -0.37 -30.32 -24.79
C GLY A 428 0.69 -29.26 -24.45
N THR A 429 0.30 -28.07 -23.99
CA THR A 429 1.23 -27.05 -23.49
C THR A 429 1.80 -27.41 -22.12
N ARG A 430 2.87 -26.72 -21.71
CA ARG A 430 3.45 -26.86 -20.37
C ARG A 430 2.43 -26.48 -19.28
N LEU A 431 1.67 -25.42 -19.48
CA LEU A 431 0.68 -24.95 -18.51
C LEU A 431 -0.44 -25.96 -18.31
N TRP A 432 -0.93 -26.58 -19.39
CA TRP A 432 -1.89 -27.69 -19.30
C TRP A 432 -1.35 -28.85 -18.47
N LYS A 433 -0.10 -29.29 -18.74
CA LYS A 433 0.54 -30.34 -17.96
C LYS A 433 0.64 -29.97 -16.48
N GLN A 434 1.00 -28.73 -16.16
CA GLN A 434 1.04 -28.24 -14.77
C GLN A 434 -0.33 -28.30 -14.08
N VAL A 435 -1.42 -27.99 -14.79
CA VAL A 435 -2.78 -28.15 -14.25
C VAL A 435 -3.10 -29.62 -13.97
N CYS A 436 -2.73 -30.54 -14.89
CA CYS A 436 -2.90 -31.97 -14.65
C CYS A 436 -2.11 -32.45 -13.41
N THR A 437 -0.85 -32.04 -13.27
CA THR A 437 -0.04 -32.40 -12.09
C THR A 437 -0.65 -31.84 -10.82
N TRP A 438 -1.13 -30.59 -10.85
CA TRP A 438 -1.74 -29.94 -9.71
C TRP A 438 -3.01 -30.67 -9.23
N PHE A 439 -3.90 -31.08 -10.14
CA PHE A 439 -5.08 -31.89 -9.78
C PHE A 439 -4.68 -33.26 -9.20
N LEU A 440 -3.66 -33.91 -9.77
CA LEU A 440 -3.17 -35.20 -9.30
C LEU A 440 -2.60 -35.10 -7.87
N GLU A 441 -1.82 -34.06 -7.59
CA GLU A 441 -1.20 -33.81 -6.27
C GLU A 441 -2.22 -33.49 -5.16
N HIS A 442 -3.37 -32.93 -5.54
CA HIS A 442 -4.39 -32.41 -4.62
C HIS A 442 -5.69 -33.20 -4.61
N GLU A 443 -5.71 -34.35 -5.30
CA GLU A 443 -6.89 -35.21 -5.36
C GLU A 443 -7.36 -35.62 -3.95
N GLY A 444 -8.66 -35.52 -3.72
CA GLY A 444 -9.27 -35.81 -2.41
C GLY A 444 -9.05 -34.75 -1.32
N ARG A 445 -8.32 -33.65 -1.60
CA ARG A 445 -8.16 -32.52 -0.65
C ARG A 445 -9.12 -31.35 -0.90
N PHE A 446 -9.86 -31.38 -2.01
CA PHE A 446 -10.86 -30.37 -2.35
C PHE A 446 -12.05 -30.41 -1.39
N LYS A 447 -12.73 -29.28 -1.23
CA LYS A 447 -13.97 -29.19 -0.46
C LYS A 447 -15.05 -30.08 -1.11
N SER A 448 -15.56 -31.05 -0.34
CA SER A 448 -16.63 -31.94 -0.82
C SER A 448 -17.95 -31.18 -0.99
N ARG A 449 -18.73 -31.55 -2.02
CA ARG A 449 -20.08 -31.05 -2.26
C ARG A 449 -21.15 -31.70 -1.36
N ARG A 450 -20.84 -32.83 -0.73
CA ARG A 450 -21.79 -33.61 0.09
C ARG A 450 -21.74 -33.14 1.54
N THR A 451 -22.92 -32.95 2.14
CA THR A 451 -23.10 -32.51 3.54
C THR A 451 -22.47 -33.48 4.53
N GLU A 452 -22.00 -32.95 5.67
CA GLU A 452 -21.22 -33.64 6.72
C GLU A 452 -21.92 -34.87 7.37
N ASP A 453 -23.20 -35.11 7.07
CA ASP A 453 -24.00 -36.20 7.65
C ASP A 453 -23.74 -37.60 7.04
N ASP A 454 -23.05 -37.69 5.89
CA ASP A 454 -22.67 -38.99 5.31
C ASP A 454 -21.34 -39.48 5.90
N SER A 455 -21.43 -40.27 6.97
CA SER A 455 -20.32 -40.97 7.66
C SER A 455 -19.42 -41.87 6.77
N SER A 456 -19.69 -41.94 5.47
CA SER A 456 -18.88 -42.62 4.45
C SER A 456 -18.45 -41.70 3.31
N ALA A 457 -18.12 -40.44 3.59
CA ALA A 457 -17.66 -39.46 2.60
C ALA A 457 -16.45 -39.99 1.82
N LYS A 458 -16.72 -40.68 0.70
CA LYS A 458 -15.70 -41.10 -0.27
C LYS A 458 -15.04 -39.83 -0.78
N THR A 459 -13.71 -39.79 -0.72
CA THR A 459 -12.91 -38.76 -1.37
C THR A 459 -13.36 -38.63 -2.83
N GLU A 460 -13.88 -37.45 -3.17
CA GLU A 460 -14.36 -37.15 -4.52
C GLU A 460 -13.14 -37.10 -5.45
N THR A 461 -13.06 -38.05 -6.38
CA THR A 461 -12.00 -38.08 -7.40
C THR A 461 -12.38 -37.19 -8.57
N VAL A 462 -11.38 -36.65 -9.28
CA VAL A 462 -11.63 -35.82 -10.47
C VAL A 462 -12.42 -36.61 -11.52
N ARG A 463 -12.10 -37.89 -11.70
CA ARG A 463 -12.82 -38.79 -12.62
C ARG A 463 -14.29 -38.95 -12.22
N ALA A 464 -14.58 -39.18 -10.95
CA ALA A 464 -15.95 -39.32 -10.46
C ALA A 464 -16.74 -38.02 -10.65
N TYR A 465 -16.15 -36.89 -10.27
CA TYR A 465 -16.73 -35.56 -10.49
C TYR A 465 -17.07 -35.32 -11.98
N VAL A 466 -16.12 -35.55 -12.89
CA VAL A 466 -16.33 -35.35 -14.33
C VAL A 466 -17.48 -36.23 -14.84
N TYR A 467 -17.52 -37.50 -14.44
CA TYR A 467 -18.58 -38.41 -14.84
C TYR A 467 -19.96 -37.98 -14.30
N GLU A 468 -20.03 -37.58 -13.03
CA GLU A 468 -21.26 -37.10 -12.40
C GLU A 468 -21.77 -35.81 -13.07
N GLU A 469 -20.88 -34.87 -13.38
CA GLU A 469 -21.22 -33.61 -14.05
C GLU A 469 -21.64 -33.81 -15.52
N ILE A 470 -20.96 -34.67 -16.28
CA ILE A 470 -21.41 -35.05 -17.64
C ILE A 470 -22.79 -35.71 -17.57
N SER A 471 -23.00 -36.61 -16.61
CA SER A 471 -24.30 -37.27 -16.41
C SER A 471 -25.39 -36.26 -16.03
N ALA A 472 -25.09 -35.31 -15.13
CA ALA A 472 -26.01 -34.26 -14.72
C ALA A 472 -26.35 -33.31 -15.87
N TYR A 473 -25.36 -32.96 -16.70
CA TYR A 473 -25.56 -32.15 -17.89
C TYR A 473 -26.58 -32.78 -18.86
N PHE A 474 -26.60 -34.10 -18.98
CA PHE A 474 -27.56 -34.84 -19.81
C PHE A 474 -28.91 -35.14 -19.13
N ARG A 475 -29.11 -34.76 -17.86
CA ARG A 475 -30.43 -34.80 -17.22
C ARG A 475 -31.21 -33.59 -17.70
N VAL A 476 -32.20 -33.85 -18.55
CA VAL A 476 -33.11 -32.82 -19.07
C VAL A 476 -34.51 -33.10 -18.50
N PRO A 477 -35.19 -32.10 -17.92
CA PRO A 477 -36.57 -32.28 -17.45
C PRO A 477 -37.51 -32.60 -18.62
N ALA A 478 -38.68 -33.15 -18.34
CA ALA A 478 -39.69 -33.40 -19.35
C ALA A 478 -40.07 -32.07 -20.05
N SER A 479 -40.21 -32.10 -21.38
CA SER A 479 -40.52 -30.91 -22.15
C SER A 479 -41.88 -30.35 -21.73
N THR A 480 -41.93 -29.06 -21.41
CA THR A 480 -43.15 -28.37 -21.00
C THR A 480 -43.96 -27.81 -22.18
N GLY A 481 -43.56 -28.11 -23.42
CA GLY A 481 -44.22 -27.64 -24.64
C GLY A 481 -43.93 -26.18 -25.00
N GLN A 482 -43.08 -25.48 -24.23
CA GLN A 482 -42.56 -24.16 -24.57
C GLN A 482 -41.33 -24.27 -25.47
N ALA A 483 -41.05 -23.22 -26.26
CA ALA A 483 -39.83 -23.14 -27.05
C ALA A 483 -38.62 -23.17 -26.12
N GLU A 484 -37.85 -24.25 -26.16
CA GLU A 484 -36.66 -24.43 -25.32
C GLU A 484 -35.51 -23.57 -25.86
N SER A 485 -34.90 -22.77 -25.00
CA SER A 485 -33.69 -22.01 -25.36
C SER A 485 -32.51 -22.96 -25.56
N LEU A 486 -31.61 -22.60 -26.49
CA LEU A 486 -30.33 -23.29 -26.67
C LEU A 486 -29.58 -23.40 -25.33
N PRO A 487 -28.95 -24.56 -25.04
CA PRO A 487 -28.10 -24.72 -23.85
C PRO A 487 -26.93 -23.72 -23.85
N ASP A 488 -26.50 -23.29 -22.66
CA ASP A 488 -25.35 -22.40 -22.51
C ASP A 488 -24.06 -23.09 -22.99
N PRO A 489 -23.39 -22.57 -24.05
CA PRO A 489 -22.17 -23.18 -24.56
C PRO A 489 -21.01 -23.15 -23.55
N ARG A 490 -21.08 -22.32 -22.48
CA ARG A 490 -20.04 -22.29 -21.43
C ARG A 490 -20.05 -23.53 -20.56
N GLU A 491 -21.22 -24.13 -20.31
CA GLU A 491 -21.31 -25.41 -19.59
C GLU A 491 -20.60 -26.51 -20.37
N ALA A 492 -20.84 -26.59 -21.69
CA ALA A 492 -20.18 -27.55 -22.56
C ALA A 492 -18.65 -27.34 -22.62
N ASP A 493 -18.17 -26.09 -22.63
CA ASP A 493 -16.72 -25.79 -22.61
C ASP A 493 -16.06 -26.25 -21.29
N LYS A 494 -16.67 -25.92 -20.15
CA LYS A 494 -16.22 -26.37 -18.82
C LYS A 494 -16.13 -27.89 -18.76
N LEU A 495 -17.17 -28.60 -19.22
CA LEU A 495 -17.22 -30.07 -19.19
C LEU A 495 -16.22 -30.71 -20.15
N ALA A 496 -16.08 -30.19 -21.37
CA ALA A 496 -15.10 -30.69 -22.33
C ALA A 496 -13.67 -30.54 -21.78
N ARG A 497 -13.36 -29.39 -21.17
CA ARG A 497 -12.08 -29.13 -20.53
C ARG A 497 -11.84 -30.05 -19.33
N ALA A 498 -12.84 -30.21 -18.47
CA ALA A 498 -12.75 -31.10 -17.32
C ALA A 498 -12.55 -32.56 -17.75
N GLY A 499 -13.25 -33.00 -18.80
CA GLY A 499 -13.07 -34.32 -19.41
C GLY A 499 -11.66 -34.56 -19.92
N LEU A 500 -11.13 -33.65 -20.74
CA LEU A 500 -9.78 -33.77 -21.29
C LEU A 500 -8.69 -33.69 -20.21
N LEU A 501 -8.83 -32.79 -19.23
CA LEU A 501 -7.92 -32.72 -18.08
C LEU A 501 -7.97 -34.02 -17.27
N GLY A 502 -9.15 -34.57 -17.03
CA GLY A 502 -9.33 -35.85 -16.34
C GLY A 502 -8.63 -37.00 -17.08
N VAL A 503 -8.77 -37.08 -18.41
CA VAL A 503 -8.11 -38.10 -19.24
C VAL A 503 -6.58 -37.94 -19.22
N ASP A 504 -6.06 -36.72 -19.41
CA ASP A 504 -4.61 -36.46 -19.40
C ASP A 504 -3.99 -36.61 -17.99
N MET A 505 -4.76 -36.37 -16.93
CA MET A 505 -4.36 -36.66 -15.56
C MET A 505 -4.20 -38.17 -15.35
N GLU A 506 -5.18 -38.98 -15.79
CA GLU A 506 -5.11 -40.44 -15.70
C GLU A 506 -3.99 -41.03 -16.56
N ARG A 507 -3.69 -40.43 -17.73
CA ARG A 507 -2.53 -40.81 -18.57
C ARG A 507 -1.21 -40.77 -17.80
N SER A 508 -1.11 -39.90 -16.80
CA SER A 508 0.09 -39.76 -15.98
C SER A 508 0.21 -40.84 -14.89
N ARG A 509 -0.82 -41.69 -14.71
CA ARG A 509 -0.80 -42.81 -13.75
C ARG A 509 -0.28 -44.10 -14.40
N PRO A 510 0.53 -44.90 -13.67
CA PRO A 510 1.01 -46.18 -14.18
C PRO A 510 -0.16 -47.17 -14.35
N GLY A 511 -0.29 -47.75 -15.56
CA GLY A 511 -1.30 -48.77 -15.87
C GLY A 511 -2.66 -48.25 -16.35
N ALA A 512 -2.83 -46.94 -16.54
CA ALA A 512 -4.06 -46.38 -17.07
C ALA A 512 -4.15 -46.54 -18.60
N GLU A 513 -5.16 -47.26 -19.08
CA GLU A 513 -5.51 -47.27 -20.49
C GLU A 513 -6.36 -46.03 -20.83
N ILE A 514 -5.84 -45.19 -21.73
CA ILE A 514 -6.49 -43.94 -22.16
C ILE A 514 -7.85 -44.22 -22.80
N SER A 515 -7.92 -45.24 -23.66
CA SER A 515 -9.16 -45.61 -24.37
C SER A 515 -10.28 -46.01 -23.42
N THR A 516 -10.00 -46.84 -22.42
CA THR A 516 -11.00 -47.31 -21.45
C THR A 516 -11.45 -46.18 -20.52
N THR A 517 -10.53 -45.30 -20.15
CA THR A 517 -10.84 -44.09 -19.37
C THR A 517 -11.77 -43.16 -20.13
N LEU A 518 -11.42 -42.86 -21.38
CA LEU A 518 -12.22 -42.02 -22.26
C LEU A 518 -13.61 -42.62 -22.52
N GLU A 519 -13.68 -43.92 -22.83
CA GLU A 519 -14.94 -44.66 -23.03
C GLU A 519 -15.85 -44.57 -21.80
N SER A 520 -15.29 -44.77 -20.61
CA SER A 520 -16.10 -44.73 -19.38
C SER A 520 -16.61 -43.31 -19.05
N LEU A 521 -15.77 -42.28 -19.19
CA LEU A 521 -16.10 -40.89 -18.89
C LEU A 521 -17.14 -40.34 -19.86
N LEU A 522 -17.00 -40.67 -21.15
CA LEU A 522 -17.88 -40.19 -22.21
C LEU A 522 -19.07 -41.12 -22.49
N SER A 523 -19.24 -42.21 -21.72
CA SER A 523 -20.37 -43.13 -21.90
C SER A 523 -21.75 -42.45 -21.94
N PRO A 524 -22.08 -41.43 -21.10
CA PRO A 524 -23.38 -40.77 -21.18
C PRO A 524 -23.58 -39.97 -22.48
N LEU A 525 -22.49 -39.39 -23.03
CA LEU A 525 -22.49 -38.72 -24.31
C LEU A 525 -22.70 -39.74 -25.44
N MET A 526 -21.95 -40.84 -25.43
CA MET A 526 -22.04 -41.88 -26.46
C MET A 526 -23.41 -42.57 -26.51
N ASP A 527 -24.01 -42.81 -25.35
CA ASP A 527 -25.37 -43.35 -25.23
C ASP A 527 -26.41 -42.38 -25.78
N THR A 528 -26.21 -41.09 -25.59
CA THR A 528 -27.10 -40.07 -26.14
C THR A 528 -26.93 -39.95 -27.66
N LEU A 529 -25.69 -39.85 -28.16
CA LEU A 529 -25.38 -39.72 -29.59
C LEU A 529 -25.92 -40.91 -30.40
N SER A 530 -25.76 -42.14 -29.92
CA SER A 530 -26.30 -43.34 -30.58
C SER A 530 -27.83 -43.35 -30.69
N ARG A 531 -28.52 -42.57 -29.86
CA ARG A 531 -30.00 -42.47 -29.85
C ARG A 531 -30.53 -41.29 -30.66
N ILE A 532 -29.69 -40.35 -31.08
CA ILE A 532 -30.13 -39.14 -31.82
C ILE A 532 -30.79 -39.51 -33.14
N SER A 533 -30.20 -40.46 -33.88
CA SER A 533 -30.73 -40.91 -35.17
C SER A 533 -31.85 -41.95 -35.04
N THR A 534 -31.96 -42.64 -33.90
CA THR A 534 -32.83 -43.81 -33.74
C THR A 534 -34.05 -43.57 -32.83
N ASN A 535 -34.02 -42.55 -31.97
CA ASN A 535 -35.09 -42.28 -31.01
C ASN A 535 -35.79 -40.93 -31.30
N ILE A 536 -36.97 -41.02 -31.92
CA ILE A 536 -37.82 -39.87 -32.28
C ILE A 536 -38.26 -39.07 -31.04
N TYR A 537 -38.32 -39.69 -29.86
CA TYR A 537 -38.76 -39.06 -28.61
C TYR A 537 -37.61 -38.50 -27.76
N LEU A 538 -36.38 -38.48 -28.27
CA LEU A 538 -35.27 -37.86 -27.56
C LEU A 538 -35.53 -36.35 -27.42
N PRO A 539 -35.50 -35.77 -26.21
CA PRO A 539 -35.71 -34.34 -26.02
C PRO A 539 -34.71 -33.51 -26.84
N LEU A 540 -35.19 -32.51 -27.58
CA LEU A 540 -34.37 -31.67 -28.47
C LEU A 540 -33.17 -31.08 -27.73
N ARG A 541 -33.39 -30.50 -26.55
CA ARG A 541 -32.33 -29.94 -25.71
C ARG A 541 -31.27 -30.96 -25.30
N LYS A 542 -31.60 -32.25 -25.18
CA LYS A 542 -30.62 -33.31 -24.91
C LYS A 542 -29.74 -33.57 -26.14
N GLY A 543 -30.34 -33.53 -27.33
CA GLY A 543 -29.61 -33.55 -28.60
C GLY A 543 -28.66 -32.36 -28.73
N ASP A 544 -29.15 -31.13 -28.53
CA ASP A 544 -28.33 -29.91 -28.61
C ASP A 544 -27.15 -29.96 -27.64
N LYS A 545 -27.40 -30.34 -26.39
CA LYS A 545 -26.35 -30.50 -25.37
C LYS A 545 -25.26 -31.47 -25.81
N SER A 546 -25.65 -32.60 -26.42
CA SER A 546 -24.69 -33.62 -26.88
C SER A 546 -23.81 -33.15 -28.04
N LEU A 547 -24.40 -32.42 -29.00
CA LEU A 547 -23.66 -31.85 -30.13
C LEU A 547 -22.74 -30.72 -29.67
N GLN A 548 -23.18 -29.88 -28.74
CA GLN A 548 -22.34 -28.84 -28.15
C GLN A 548 -21.12 -29.43 -27.42
N LEU A 549 -21.33 -30.47 -26.59
CA LEU A 549 -20.23 -31.12 -25.88
C LEU A 549 -19.27 -31.81 -26.84
N LEU A 550 -19.78 -32.53 -27.85
CA LEU A 550 -18.97 -33.17 -28.88
C LEU A 550 -18.11 -32.13 -29.64
N LEU A 551 -18.72 -31.03 -30.08
CA LEU A 551 -18.01 -29.96 -30.78
C LEU A 551 -16.88 -29.38 -29.92
N ARG A 552 -17.15 -29.10 -28.63
CA ARG A 552 -16.13 -28.55 -27.71
C ARG A 552 -15.01 -29.54 -27.42
N LEU A 553 -15.33 -30.82 -27.25
CA LEU A 553 -14.33 -31.88 -27.09
C LEU A 553 -13.39 -31.92 -28.30
N LEU A 554 -13.93 -31.90 -29.52
CA LEU A 554 -13.13 -31.91 -30.76
C LEU A 554 -12.27 -30.64 -30.94
N GLN A 555 -12.80 -29.48 -30.56
CA GLN A 555 -12.07 -28.21 -30.64
C GLN A 555 -10.91 -28.14 -29.63
N LEU A 556 -11.11 -28.64 -28.41
CA LEU A 556 -10.11 -28.61 -27.35
C LEU A 556 -9.11 -29.79 -27.41
N SER A 557 -9.47 -30.89 -28.06
CA SER A 557 -8.59 -32.05 -28.22
C SER A 557 -7.47 -31.80 -29.23
N ALA A 558 -7.74 -31.00 -30.26
CA ALA A 558 -6.80 -30.66 -31.31
C ALA A 558 -5.56 -29.93 -30.75
N ALA A 559 -4.44 -30.65 -30.65
CA ALA A 559 -3.17 -30.04 -30.27
C ALA A 559 -2.75 -28.94 -31.28
N PRO A 560 -2.06 -27.87 -30.83
CA PRO A 560 -1.59 -26.84 -31.74
C PRO A 560 -0.64 -27.44 -32.78
N ARG A 561 -0.99 -27.32 -34.07
CA ARG A 561 -0.15 -27.75 -35.19
C ARG A 561 1.18 -27.00 -35.16
N ARG A 562 2.23 -27.60 -34.58
CA ARG A 562 3.61 -27.15 -34.79
C ARG A 562 4.05 -27.53 -36.22
N GLN A 563 4.82 -26.66 -36.86
CA GLN A 563 5.44 -26.90 -38.17
C GLN A 563 6.17 -28.26 -38.21
N PRO A 564 6.21 -28.93 -39.38
CA PRO A 564 6.65 -30.32 -39.51
C PRO A 564 8.17 -30.39 -39.48
N ALA A 565 8.74 -30.72 -38.33
CA ALA A 565 10.11 -31.23 -38.23
C ALA A 565 10.22 -32.15 -37.01
N GLY A 566 10.34 -33.46 -37.28
CA GLY A 566 10.64 -34.50 -36.30
C GLY A 566 9.41 -35.23 -35.78
N ASP A 567 9.28 -36.50 -36.18
CA ASP A 567 8.42 -37.57 -35.65
C ASP A 567 7.41 -37.13 -34.58
N GLN A 568 6.25 -36.65 -35.04
CA GLN A 568 5.08 -36.46 -34.18
C GLN A 568 4.51 -37.84 -33.87
N GLU A 569 4.85 -38.37 -32.70
CA GLU A 569 4.02 -39.37 -32.03
C GLU A 569 2.58 -38.84 -32.03
N ALA A 570 1.68 -39.53 -32.74
CA ALA A 570 0.29 -39.13 -32.83
C ALA A 570 -0.28 -39.04 -31.40
N ASP A 571 -0.99 -37.96 -31.08
CA ASP A 571 -1.54 -37.81 -29.75
C ASP A 571 -2.61 -38.88 -29.48
N ASP A 572 -2.26 -39.83 -28.61
CA ASP A 572 -3.07 -41.01 -28.28
C ASP A 572 -4.51 -40.66 -27.88
N VAL A 573 -4.72 -39.51 -27.22
CA VAL A 573 -6.06 -39.06 -26.79
C VAL A 573 -6.89 -38.61 -27.99
N THR A 574 -6.32 -37.82 -28.91
CA THR A 574 -7.01 -37.42 -30.14
C THR A 574 -7.34 -38.65 -30.99
N VAL A 575 -6.39 -39.59 -31.13
CA VAL A 575 -6.62 -40.85 -31.87
C VAL A 575 -7.68 -41.72 -31.19
N ALA A 576 -7.68 -41.80 -29.86
CA ALA A 576 -8.70 -42.53 -29.11
C ALA A 576 -10.08 -41.88 -29.26
N MET A 577 -10.16 -40.54 -29.24
CA MET A 577 -11.41 -39.80 -29.48
C MET A 577 -11.94 -40.02 -30.90
N GLU A 578 -11.09 -39.93 -31.92
CA GLU A 578 -11.49 -40.21 -33.30
C GLU A 578 -12.01 -41.64 -33.44
N LYS A 579 -11.30 -42.64 -32.88
CA LYS A 579 -11.76 -44.03 -32.87
C LYS A 579 -13.09 -44.21 -32.12
N LEU A 580 -13.29 -43.48 -31.02
CA LEU A 580 -14.51 -43.54 -30.22
C LEU A 580 -15.74 -43.03 -31.00
N PHE A 581 -15.58 -41.90 -31.70
CA PHE A 581 -16.67 -41.24 -32.41
C PHE A 581 -16.90 -41.76 -33.84
N VAL A 582 -15.89 -42.37 -34.49
CA VAL A 582 -16.01 -42.94 -35.85
C VAL A 582 -16.50 -44.40 -35.82
N LYS A 583 -16.32 -45.13 -34.72
CA LYS A 583 -16.78 -46.54 -34.59
C LYS A 583 -18.30 -46.70 -34.44
N ARG A 584 -19.07 -45.63 -34.31
CA ARG A 584 -20.53 -45.62 -34.16
C ARG A 584 -21.13 -44.59 -35.09
#